data_AF-A0A923BHC7-F1
#
_entry.id   AF-A0A923BHC7-F1
#
_cell.length_a   1.000
_cell.length_b   1.000
_cell.length_c   1.000
_cell.angle_alpha   90.00
_cell.angle_beta   90.00
_cell.angle_gamma   90.00
#
_symmetry.space_group_name_H-M   'P 1'
#
loop_
_entity.id
_entity.type
_entity.pdbx_description
1 polymer ?
#
loop_
_entity_poly.entity_id
_entity_poly.type
_entity_poly.pdbx_seq_one_letter_code
_entity_poly.pdbx_strand_id
1 'polypeptide(L)'
;MNAQRFHLRLNVALLARRAGALVAAAMFAVHASMAFAHSDALLVSVGGQVVVGTAEDIDGPNEAYALDAGLFESILRAGFAPPTPADYEGDEPGFFGLHGVNDADDLAALGASALPAGAAVSGNLTPFIVNGQLDSLFYWDGAGAVDFKPIAIAQAGVTFAFQPTAFGSTGANGDVDDHPIYQINAAAGTPADGVYLIAPQISVVGLAASKPFYMAFLVDALIEDEDDLELIEAALEGFEEGAPDALVDFGGGVTKDFAFYEEGVEWIESNLVVPEPTSCALAVIGFATAGAFRRRITSAPGSARGSV
;
A
#
# COMPACT_ATOMS: atom_id res chain seq x y z
N MET A 1 -21.44 -26.54 60.12
CA MET A 1 -20.25 -26.68 59.24
C MET A 1 -20.72 -26.84 57.79
N ASN A 2 -20.90 -25.75 57.03
CA ASN A 2 -21.26 -25.81 55.60
C ASN A 2 -21.09 -24.45 54.90
N ALA A 3 -19.95 -23.76 55.10
CA ALA A 3 -19.71 -22.43 54.52
C ALA A 3 -18.48 -22.34 53.58
N GLN A 4 -17.66 -23.38 53.46
CA GLN A 4 -16.38 -23.28 52.73
C GLN A 4 -16.38 -23.75 51.27
N ARG A 5 -17.46 -24.38 50.76
CA ARG A 5 -17.48 -24.91 49.38
C ARG A 5 -17.98 -23.93 48.31
N PHE A 6 -18.47 -22.75 48.69
CA PHE A 6 -19.02 -21.76 47.75
C PHE A 6 -17.99 -20.77 47.19
N HIS A 7 -16.83 -20.59 47.84
CA HIS A 7 -15.82 -19.61 47.40
C HIS A 7 -14.87 -20.11 46.30
N LEU A 8 -14.73 -21.42 46.11
CA LEU A 8 -13.74 -21.96 45.15
C LEU A 8 -14.23 -21.95 43.69
N ARG A 9 -15.54 -21.97 43.44
CA ARG A 9 -16.10 -21.99 42.07
C ARG A 9 -16.20 -20.60 41.42
N LEU A 10 -16.15 -19.52 42.22
CA LEU A 10 -16.26 -18.15 41.71
C LEU A 10 -14.95 -17.63 41.10
N ASN A 11 -13.80 -18.13 41.57
CA ASN A 11 -12.48 -17.64 41.14
C ASN A 11 -12.01 -18.22 39.79
N VAL A 12 -12.46 -19.43 39.40
CA VAL A 12 -12.06 -20.05 38.12
C VAL A 12 -12.75 -19.39 36.92
N ALA A 13 -14.00 -18.95 37.08
CA ALA A 13 -14.75 -18.26 36.03
C ALA A 13 -14.23 -16.83 35.77
N LEU A 14 -13.68 -16.16 36.79
CA LEU A 14 -13.06 -14.84 36.63
C LEU A 14 -11.68 -14.92 35.97
N LEU A 15 -10.88 -15.96 36.29
CA LEU A 15 -9.59 -16.19 35.62
C LEU A 15 -9.76 -16.54 34.13
N ALA A 16 -10.74 -17.38 33.77
CA ALA A 16 -10.99 -17.74 32.38
C ALA A 16 -11.48 -16.56 31.52
N ARG A 17 -12.19 -15.60 32.11
CA ARG A 17 -12.59 -14.35 31.42
C ARG A 17 -11.41 -13.39 31.22
N ARG A 18 -10.46 -13.35 32.15
CA ARG A 18 -9.25 -12.52 32.03
C ARG A 18 -8.20 -13.13 31.07
N ALA A 19 -8.10 -14.45 31.01
CA ALA A 19 -7.22 -15.13 30.07
C ALA A 19 -7.71 -15.03 28.61
N GLY A 20 -9.03 -15.09 28.37
CA GLY A 20 -9.59 -14.94 27.01
C GLY A 20 -9.43 -13.52 26.43
N ALA A 21 -9.47 -12.49 27.27
CA ALA A 21 -9.25 -11.10 26.83
C ALA A 21 -7.79 -10.83 26.45
N LEU A 22 -6.83 -11.49 27.09
CA LEU A 22 -5.40 -11.37 26.78
C LEU A 22 -5.00 -12.07 25.47
N VAL A 23 -5.70 -13.15 25.08
CA VAL A 23 -5.42 -13.86 23.81
C VAL A 23 -6.03 -13.14 22.61
N ALA A 24 -7.19 -12.49 22.75
CA ALA A 24 -7.77 -11.68 21.68
C ALA A 24 -7.00 -10.37 21.43
N ALA A 25 -6.37 -9.80 22.47
CA ALA A 25 -5.50 -8.63 22.33
C ALA A 25 -4.12 -8.94 21.71
N ALA A 26 -3.70 -10.22 21.72
CA ALA A 26 -2.41 -10.64 21.16
C ALA A 26 -2.48 -11.14 19.71
N MET A 27 -3.69 -11.25 19.13
CA MET A 27 -3.89 -11.56 17.71
C MET A 27 -4.12 -10.33 16.83
N PHE A 28 -3.91 -9.12 17.37
CA PHE A 28 -3.61 -7.93 16.56
C PHE A 28 -2.17 -8.01 16.03
N ALA A 29 -1.79 -9.18 15.54
CA ALA A 29 -0.54 -9.40 14.85
C ALA A 29 -0.60 -8.58 13.56
N VAL A 30 0.04 -7.41 13.62
CA VAL A 30 0.99 -6.94 12.62
C VAL A 30 0.60 -7.43 11.22
N HIS A 31 -0.34 -6.75 10.57
CA HIS A 31 -0.13 -6.60 9.14
C HIS A 31 1.03 -5.62 9.07
N ALA A 32 2.22 -6.14 8.83
CA ALA A 32 3.26 -5.33 8.24
C ALA A 32 2.69 -5.01 6.85
N SER A 33 2.01 -3.86 6.73
CA SER A 33 2.11 -3.14 5.47
C SER A 33 3.60 -2.86 5.39
N MET A 34 4.26 -3.54 4.46
CA MET A 34 5.58 -3.10 4.06
C MET A 34 5.32 -2.14 2.93
N ALA A 35 5.92 -0.96 3.00
CA ALA A 35 6.08 -0.18 1.80
C ALA A 35 6.89 -1.06 0.85
N PHE A 36 6.39 -1.25 -0.36
CA PHE A 36 7.08 -2.05 -1.34
C PHE A 36 7.88 -1.10 -2.21
N ALA A 37 9.02 -0.67 -1.66
CA ALA A 37 10.02 0.04 -2.41
C ALA A 37 10.43 -0.81 -3.62
N HIS A 38 10.54 -0.19 -4.79
CA HIS A 38 11.08 -0.79 -6.01
C HIS A 38 10.28 -1.97 -6.63
N SER A 39 9.00 -2.13 -6.28
CA SER A 39 8.12 -3.13 -6.93
C SER A 39 7.19 -2.51 -7.97
N ASP A 40 6.93 -3.24 -9.04
CA ASP A 40 5.86 -2.89 -9.98
C ASP A 40 4.49 -3.10 -9.36
N ALA A 41 3.53 -2.30 -9.82
CA ALA A 41 2.14 -2.43 -9.44
C ALA A 41 1.46 -3.56 -10.24
N LEU A 42 1.22 -4.68 -9.57
CA LEU A 42 0.45 -5.79 -10.12
C LEU A 42 -1.01 -5.39 -10.37
N LEU A 43 -1.51 -5.63 -11.58
CA LEU A 43 -2.90 -5.44 -11.98
C LEU A 43 -3.57 -6.79 -12.27
N VAL A 44 -4.61 -7.11 -11.50
CA VAL A 44 -5.41 -8.32 -11.72
C VAL A 44 -6.91 -8.02 -11.62
N SER A 45 -7.73 -8.96 -12.09
CA SER A 45 -9.19 -8.90 -11.93
C SER A 45 -9.63 -9.77 -10.75
N VAL A 46 -10.31 -9.17 -9.77
CA VAL A 46 -10.94 -9.90 -8.67
C VAL A 46 -12.42 -9.51 -8.63
N GLY A 47 -13.30 -10.48 -8.89
CA GLY A 47 -14.75 -10.25 -8.82
C GLY A 47 -15.28 -9.17 -9.79
N GLY A 48 -14.58 -8.91 -10.91
CA GLY A 48 -14.96 -7.90 -11.90
C GLY A 48 -14.47 -6.48 -11.56
N GLN A 49 -13.57 -6.34 -10.60
CA GLN A 49 -12.89 -5.09 -10.25
C GLN A 49 -11.38 -5.25 -10.49
N VAL A 50 -10.73 -4.17 -10.94
CA VAL A 50 -9.26 -4.08 -10.95
C VAL A 50 -8.76 -4.06 -9.50
N VAL A 51 -7.87 -4.97 -9.15
CA VAL A 51 -7.13 -4.93 -7.90
C VAL A 51 -5.68 -4.61 -8.23
N VAL A 52 -5.13 -3.64 -7.48
CA VAL A 52 -3.72 -3.26 -7.53
C VAL A 52 -3.05 -4.01 -6.38
N GLY A 53 -1.96 -4.68 -6.70
CA GLY A 53 -1.12 -5.45 -5.80
C GLY A 53 0.35 -5.17 -6.07
N THR A 54 1.25 -5.97 -5.51
CA THR A 54 2.68 -5.89 -5.80
C THR A 54 3.14 -7.05 -6.65
N ALA A 55 4.17 -6.78 -7.46
CA ALA A 55 4.99 -7.77 -8.13
C ALA A 55 6.46 -7.50 -7.78
N GLU A 56 7.01 -8.34 -6.90
CA GLU A 56 8.39 -8.26 -6.42
C GLU A 56 9.29 -9.19 -7.24
N ASP A 57 10.54 -8.78 -7.49
CA ASP A 57 11.57 -9.59 -8.17
C ASP A 57 11.05 -10.18 -9.50
N ILE A 58 10.35 -9.37 -10.32
CA ILE A 58 9.89 -9.76 -11.65
C ILE A 58 11.08 -10.28 -12.46
N ASP A 59 10.87 -11.38 -13.20
CA ASP A 59 11.89 -12.13 -13.94
C ASP A 59 13.02 -12.76 -13.07
N GLY A 60 12.95 -12.59 -11.75
CA GLY A 60 13.87 -13.11 -10.77
C GLY A 60 13.48 -14.49 -10.21
N PRO A 61 14.41 -15.17 -9.52
CA PRO A 61 14.14 -16.49 -8.94
C PRO A 61 13.21 -16.46 -7.72
N ASN A 62 12.94 -15.29 -7.13
CA ASN A 62 12.09 -15.11 -5.96
C ASN A 62 10.84 -14.29 -6.27
N GLU A 63 10.42 -14.26 -7.53
CA GLU A 63 9.24 -13.53 -7.97
C GLU A 63 8.03 -13.82 -7.07
N ALA A 64 7.40 -12.76 -6.57
CA ALA A 64 6.31 -12.85 -5.60
C ALA A 64 5.22 -11.83 -5.88
N TYR A 65 3.98 -12.23 -5.60
CA TYR A 65 2.80 -11.42 -5.85
C TYR A 65 1.91 -11.30 -4.61
N ALA A 66 1.43 -10.09 -4.33
CA ALA A 66 0.48 -9.83 -3.24
C ALA A 66 -0.62 -8.86 -3.68
N LEU A 67 -1.78 -8.89 -3.03
CA LEU A 67 -2.95 -8.04 -3.37
C LEU A 67 -3.28 -6.98 -2.31
N ASP A 68 -2.41 -6.81 -1.33
CA ASP A 68 -2.57 -5.90 -0.20
C ASP A 68 -1.64 -4.67 -0.27
N ALA A 69 -1.08 -4.39 -1.45
CA ALA A 69 -0.31 -3.19 -1.72
C ALA A 69 -1.17 -1.93 -1.51
N GLY A 70 -0.72 -1.07 -0.58
CA GLY A 70 -1.40 0.19 -0.26
C GLY A 70 -0.60 1.44 -0.61
N LEU A 71 0.72 1.30 -0.79
CA LEU A 71 1.65 2.39 -1.06
C LEU A 71 2.73 1.90 -2.03
N PHE A 72 3.05 2.75 -2.99
CA PHE A 72 4.22 2.62 -3.85
C PHE A 72 5.08 3.88 -3.75
N GLU A 73 6.33 3.74 -4.12
CA GLU A 73 7.35 4.75 -4.02
C GLU A 73 8.02 4.95 -5.35
N SER A 74 8.50 6.17 -5.59
CA SER A 74 9.16 6.51 -6.83
C SER A 74 9.98 7.77 -6.64
N ILE A 75 11.04 7.90 -7.43
CA ILE A 75 11.90 9.07 -7.46
C ILE A 75 11.76 9.71 -8.83
N LEU A 76 11.43 11.00 -8.87
CA LEU A 76 11.26 11.73 -10.12
C LEU A 76 12.50 12.58 -10.39
N ARG A 77 12.99 12.54 -11.63
CA ARG A 77 14.12 13.36 -12.08
C ARG A 77 13.65 14.55 -12.90
N ALA A 78 14.49 15.57 -13.00
CA ALA A 78 14.17 16.74 -13.80
C ALA A 78 14.22 16.42 -15.32
N GLY A 79 13.18 16.80 -16.06
CA GLY A 79 13.18 16.92 -17.53
C GLY A 79 13.69 15.72 -18.34
N PHE A 80 12.86 14.69 -18.50
CA PHE A 80 12.96 13.76 -19.63
C PHE A 80 12.35 14.42 -20.90
N ALA A 81 12.54 13.83 -22.08
CA ALA A 81 12.01 14.37 -23.34
C ALA A 81 11.58 13.23 -24.27
N PRO A 82 10.64 13.40 -25.23
CA PRO A 82 9.50 14.34 -25.45
C PRO A 82 8.12 13.59 -25.50
N PRO A 83 6.92 14.26 -25.59
CA PRO A 83 6.62 15.45 -26.41
C PRO A 83 6.38 16.77 -25.67
N THR A 84 6.46 16.82 -24.34
CA THR A 84 6.53 18.09 -23.59
C THR A 84 7.31 17.81 -22.32
N PRO A 85 8.49 18.44 -22.09
CA PRO A 85 9.26 18.18 -20.89
C PRO A 85 8.42 18.56 -19.67
N ALA A 86 8.24 17.62 -18.75
CA ALA A 86 7.75 17.98 -17.43
C ALA A 86 8.88 18.63 -16.61
N ASP A 87 8.54 19.32 -15.53
CA ASP A 87 9.56 19.83 -14.62
C ASP A 87 10.24 18.66 -13.89
N TYR A 88 9.46 17.68 -13.44
CA TYR A 88 9.93 16.39 -12.95
C TYR A 88 9.10 15.24 -13.51
N GLU A 89 9.76 14.15 -13.86
CA GLU A 89 9.11 12.92 -14.31
C GLU A 89 9.90 11.64 -14.02
N GLY A 90 9.17 10.53 -14.09
CA GLY A 90 9.64 9.17 -13.93
C GLY A 90 8.60 8.22 -14.50
N ASP A 91 9.01 6.98 -14.78
CA ASP A 91 8.18 5.92 -15.35
C ASP A 91 8.02 4.73 -14.42
N GLU A 92 8.50 4.85 -13.18
CA GLU A 92 8.38 3.81 -12.15
C GLU A 92 7.46 4.24 -10.99
N PRO A 93 6.75 3.29 -10.34
CA PRO A 93 6.66 1.87 -10.72
C PRO A 93 5.87 1.63 -12.00
N GLY A 94 6.23 0.59 -12.73
CA GLY A 94 5.46 0.07 -13.85
C GLY A 94 4.12 -0.55 -13.41
N PHE A 95 3.27 -0.82 -14.40
CA PHE A 95 2.08 -1.65 -14.19
C PHE A 95 2.22 -2.98 -14.91
N PHE A 96 2.31 -4.03 -14.11
CA PHE A 96 2.46 -5.40 -14.55
C PHE A 96 1.16 -6.18 -14.41
N GLY A 97 0.86 -7.09 -15.32
CA GLY A 97 -0.32 -7.96 -15.26
C GLY A 97 0.00 -9.37 -15.68
N LEU A 98 -0.50 -10.33 -14.91
CA LEU A 98 -0.23 -11.75 -15.11
C LEU A 98 -0.91 -12.30 -16.36
N HIS A 99 -0.18 -13.15 -17.09
CA HIS A 99 -0.66 -13.83 -18.28
C HIS A 99 -1.63 -14.94 -17.89
N GLY A 100 -2.86 -14.89 -18.39
CA GLY A 100 -3.94 -15.84 -18.02
C GLY A 100 -3.76 -17.31 -18.44
N VAL A 101 -2.59 -17.70 -18.93
CA VAL A 101 -2.26 -19.07 -19.37
C VAL A 101 -0.95 -19.52 -18.75
N ASN A 102 0.11 -18.71 -18.87
CA ASN A 102 1.41 -19.04 -18.31
C ASN A 102 1.40 -18.92 -16.78
N ASP A 103 0.70 -17.93 -16.25
CA ASP A 103 0.69 -17.57 -14.81
C ASP A 103 -0.67 -17.91 -14.16
N ALA A 104 -1.36 -18.91 -14.72
CA ALA A 104 -2.70 -19.29 -14.29
C ALA A 104 -2.72 -19.85 -12.86
N ASP A 105 -1.64 -20.50 -12.44
CA ASP A 105 -1.50 -21.04 -11.08
C ASP A 105 -1.32 -19.91 -10.06
N ASP A 106 -0.54 -18.87 -10.38
CA ASP A 106 -0.34 -17.69 -9.52
C ASP A 106 -1.63 -16.88 -9.39
N LEU A 107 -2.32 -16.63 -10.50
CA LEU A 107 -3.65 -16.01 -10.50
C LEU A 107 -4.63 -16.79 -9.62
N ALA A 108 -4.63 -18.12 -9.72
CA ALA A 108 -5.49 -18.96 -8.90
C ALA A 108 -5.12 -18.90 -7.41
N ALA A 109 -3.83 -18.83 -7.07
CA ALA A 109 -3.35 -18.67 -5.70
C ALA A 109 -3.80 -17.33 -5.08
N LEU A 110 -3.84 -16.27 -5.89
CA LEU A 110 -4.34 -14.94 -5.49
C LEU A 110 -5.88 -14.85 -5.44
N GLY A 111 -6.60 -15.87 -5.94
CA GLY A 111 -8.05 -15.80 -6.10
C GLY A 111 -8.49 -14.78 -7.16
N ALA A 112 -7.62 -14.53 -8.13
CA ALA A 112 -7.79 -13.55 -9.18
C ALA A 112 -7.94 -14.23 -10.56
N SER A 113 -8.17 -13.41 -11.58
CA SER A 113 -8.07 -13.78 -12.98
C SER A 113 -7.28 -12.73 -13.74
N ALA A 114 -6.73 -13.10 -14.89
CA ALA A 114 -6.10 -12.15 -15.80
C ALA A 114 -7.08 -11.03 -16.20
N LEU A 115 -6.53 -9.91 -16.66
CA LEU A 115 -7.31 -8.78 -17.13
C LEU A 115 -8.03 -9.12 -18.46
N PRO A 116 -9.09 -8.38 -18.83
CA PRO A 116 -9.76 -8.62 -20.11
C PRO A 116 -8.84 -8.31 -21.29
N ALA A 117 -8.71 -9.24 -22.24
CA ALA A 117 -7.81 -9.11 -23.38
C ALA A 117 -8.08 -7.85 -24.23
N GLY A 118 -7.02 -7.15 -24.65
CA GLY A 118 -7.11 -5.95 -25.48
C GLY A 118 -7.80 -4.76 -24.82
N ALA A 119 -7.97 -4.78 -23.50
CA ALA A 119 -8.55 -3.68 -22.75
C ALA A 119 -7.52 -2.58 -22.52
N ALA A 120 -7.93 -1.33 -22.72
CA ALA A 120 -7.11 -0.16 -22.38
C ALA A 120 -6.99 0.01 -20.87
N VAL A 121 -5.81 0.43 -20.43
CA VAL A 121 -5.46 0.74 -19.03
C VAL A 121 -5.27 2.24 -18.88
N SER A 122 -5.81 2.82 -17.81
CA SER A 122 -5.67 4.25 -17.51
C SER A 122 -5.57 4.56 -16.03
N GLY A 123 -4.83 5.62 -15.70
CA GLY A 123 -4.67 6.15 -14.35
C GLY A 123 -5.50 7.41 -14.16
N ASN A 124 -6.16 7.55 -13.01
CA ASN A 124 -6.91 8.76 -12.66
C ASN A 124 -6.57 9.18 -11.23
N LEU A 125 -6.37 10.49 -11.01
CA LEU A 125 -6.24 11.02 -9.66
C LEU A 125 -7.58 11.06 -8.95
N THR A 126 -7.59 10.68 -7.67
CA THR A 126 -8.75 10.87 -6.80
C THR A 126 -8.43 11.85 -5.68
N PRO A 127 -9.32 12.82 -5.37
CA PRO A 127 -9.17 13.62 -4.17
C PRO A 127 -9.27 12.74 -2.92
N PHE A 128 -8.36 12.95 -1.96
CA PHE A 128 -8.29 12.20 -0.71
C PHE A 128 -7.99 13.14 0.45
N ILE A 129 -8.20 12.64 1.68
CA ILE A 129 -8.08 13.45 2.89
C ILE A 129 -6.78 13.14 3.60
N VAL A 130 -5.96 14.17 3.84
CA VAL A 130 -4.77 14.10 4.70
C VAL A 130 -4.89 15.20 5.75
N ASN A 131 -4.74 14.84 7.03
CA ASN A 131 -4.84 15.78 8.16
C ASN A 131 -6.12 16.65 8.13
N GLY A 132 -7.23 16.07 7.64
CA GLY A 132 -8.53 16.74 7.53
C GLY A 132 -8.69 17.72 6.36
N GLN A 133 -7.70 17.81 5.47
CA GLN A 133 -7.75 18.60 4.24
C GLN A 133 -7.99 17.71 3.04
N LEU A 134 -8.79 18.16 2.07
CA LEU A 134 -9.12 17.43 0.84
C LEU A 134 -8.38 18.06 -0.35
N ASP A 135 -7.53 17.29 -1.03
CA ASP A 135 -6.86 17.66 -2.27
C ASP A 135 -6.57 16.40 -3.10
N SER A 136 -6.13 16.53 -4.35
CA SER A 136 -5.67 15.40 -5.19
C SER A 136 -4.15 15.23 -5.20
N LEU A 137 -3.42 16.21 -4.68
CA LEU A 137 -1.96 16.19 -4.54
C LEU A 137 -1.58 16.89 -3.24
N PHE A 138 -0.69 16.26 -2.47
CA PHE A 138 -0.13 16.80 -1.24
C PHE A 138 1.39 16.88 -1.34
N TYR A 139 1.97 17.74 -0.51
CA TYR A 139 3.42 17.97 -0.46
C TYR A 139 3.90 18.14 0.98
N TRP A 140 5.08 17.61 1.27
CA TRP A 140 5.88 17.87 2.45
C TRP A 140 7.32 18.18 2.04
N ASP A 141 7.95 19.16 2.67
CA ASP A 141 9.28 19.67 2.31
C ASP A 141 10.45 18.84 2.88
N GLY A 142 10.17 17.69 3.49
CA GLY A 142 11.19 16.85 4.12
C GLY A 142 11.75 17.43 5.43
N ALA A 143 11.22 18.55 5.93
CA ALA A 143 11.73 19.20 7.11
C ALA A 143 10.82 19.04 8.34
N GLY A 144 11.43 18.77 9.49
CA GLY A 144 10.72 18.70 10.77
C GLY A 144 9.81 17.47 10.86
N ALA A 145 8.63 17.64 11.46
CA ALA A 145 7.66 16.56 11.54
C ALA A 145 6.89 16.43 10.22
N VAL A 146 6.64 15.19 9.78
CA VAL A 146 5.84 14.90 8.58
C VAL A 146 4.46 15.57 8.67
N ASP A 147 4.19 16.48 7.74
CA ASP A 147 2.96 17.26 7.71
C ASP A 147 2.59 17.64 6.26
N PHE A 148 2.09 16.65 5.52
CA PHE A 148 1.59 16.81 4.16
C PHE A 148 0.51 17.91 4.08
N LYS A 149 0.78 18.92 3.26
CA LYS A 149 -0.13 20.03 2.98
C LYS A 149 -0.76 19.87 1.59
N PRO A 150 -2.03 20.28 1.42
CA PRO A 150 -2.65 20.41 0.10
C PRO A 150 -1.76 21.21 -0.84
N ILE A 151 -1.55 20.74 -2.07
CA ILE A 151 -0.67 21.41 -3.03
C ILE A 151 -1.15 22.83 -3.32
N ALA A 152 -2.47 23.05 -3.33
CA ALA A 152 -3.07 24.36 -3.56
C ALA A 152 -2.65 25.41 -2.51
N ILE A 153 -2.22 24.97 -1.32
CA ILE A 153 -1.73 25.82 -0.23
C ILE A 153 -0.20 25.88 -0.23
N ALA A 154 0.45 24.73 -0.37
CA ALA A 154 1.91 24.63 -0.25
C ALA A 154 2.64 25.22 -1.46
N GLN A 155 2.18 24.92 -2.67
CA GLN A 155 2.82 25.28 -3.93
C GLN A 155 1.76 25.56 -5.01
N ALA A 156 1.12 26.73 -4.93
CA ALA A 156 0.04 27.10 -5.83
C ALA A 156 0.48 27.06 -7.31
N GLY A 157 -0.24 26.27 -8.12
CA GLY A 157 0.04 26.10 -9.55
C GLY A 157 0.89 24.88 -9.89
N VAL A 158 1.32 24.09 -8.89
CA VAL A 158 1.88 22.75 -9.10
C VAL A 158 0.75 21.74 -9.34
N THR A 159 0.95 20.84 -10.28
CA THR A 159 0.00 19.83 -10.74
C THR A 159 0.67 18.48 -10.94
N PHE A 160 -0.11 17.40 -10.84
CA PHE A 160 0.30 16.05 -11.21
C PHE A 160 -0.49 15.54 -12.42
N ALA A 161 0.15 14.75 -13.28
CA ALA A 161 -0.52 14.03 -14.35
C ALA A 161 0.12 12.66 -14.63
N PHE A 162 -0.72 11.73 -15.09
CA PHE A 162 -0.29 10.56 -15.86
C PHE A 162 -0.22 10.96 -17.32
N GLN A 163 0.90 10.67 -17.99
CA GLN A 163 1.10 11.01 -19.38
C GLN A 163 1.54 9.79 -20.22
N PRO A 164 0.72 9.36 -21.19
CA PRO A 164 -0.69 9.71 -21.38
C PRO A 164 -1.56 9.13 -20.25
N THR A 165 -2.75 9.71 -20.02
CA THR A 165 -3.71 9.19 -19.01
C THR A 165 -4.12 7.74 -19.28
N ALA A 166 -4.28 7.37 -20.55
CA ALA A 166 -4.42 5.99 -20.99
C ALA A 166 -3.06 5.52 -21.49
N PHE A 167 -2.30 4.84 -20.63
CA PHE A 167 -0.89 4.55 -20.82
C PHE A 167 -0.61 3.17 -21.43
N GLY A 168 -1.58 2.26 -21.40
CA GLY A 168 -1.33 0.89 -21.81
C GLY A 168 -2.53 0.17 -22.38
N SER A 169 -2.28 -1.04 -22.87
CA SER A 169 -3.33 -1.97 -23.27
C SER A 169 -2.92 -3.41 -23.01
N THR A 170 -3.80 -4.17 -22.38
CA THR A 170 -3.56 -5.58 -22.10
C THR A 170 -3.40 -6.43 -23.37
N GLY A 171 -2.54 -7.43 -23.30
CA GLY A 171 -2.30 -8.43 -24.32
C GLY A 171 -3.51 -9.35 -24.57
N ALA A 172 -3.35 -10.28 -25.51
CA ALA A 172 -4.40 -11.23 -25.87
C ALA A 172 -4.79 -12.19 -24.73
N ASN A 173 -3.92 -12.33 -23.72
CA ASN A 173 -4.14 -13.19 -22.56
C ASN A 173 -4.33 -12.41 -21.26
N GLY A 174 -4.50 -11.08 -21.35
CA GLY A 174 -4.75 -10.22 -20.20
C GLY A 174 -3.49 -9.72 -19.48
N ASP A 175 -2.31 -10.10 -19.96
CA ASP A 175 -1.02 -9.58 -19.51
C ASP A 175 -0.87 -8.08 -19.84
N VAL A 176 -0.12 -7.34 -19.04
CA VAL A 176 0.31 -5.97 -19.35
C VAL A 176 1.67 -5.73 -18.71
N ASP A 177 2.47 -4.91 -19.37
CA ASP A 177 3.77 -4.46 -18.89
C ASP A 177 3.96 -3.08 -19.55
N ASP A 178 3.40 -2.06 -18.90
CA ASP A 178 3.31 -0.70 -19.44
C ASP A 178 3.58 0.31 -18.32
N HIS A 179 4.32 1.36 -18.66
CA HIS A 179 4.76 2.38 -17.72
C HIS A 179 4.18 3.75 -18.13
N PRO A 180 3.28 4.37 -17.34
CA PRO A 180 2.92 5.77 -17.56
C PRO A 180 4.09 6.67 -17.18
N ILE A 181 4.17 7.84 -17.82
CA ILE A 181 5.02 8.90 -17.30
C ILE A 181 4.26 9.64 -16.19
N TYR A 182 4.82 9.65 -14.99
CA TYR A 182 4.37 10.46 -13.87
C TYR A 182 4.97 11.85 -14.02
N GLN A 183 4.14 12.89 -14.01
CA GLN A 183 4.61 14.26 -14.25
C GLN A 183 4.17 15.19 -13.13
N ILE A 184 5.14 15.88 -12.51
CA ILE A 184 4.90 17.01 -11.62
C ILE A 184 5.33 18.29 -12.35
N ASN A 185 4.38 19.19 -12.54
CA ASN A 185 4.55 20.42 -13.31
C ASN A 185 4.14 21.64 -12.51
N ALA A 186 4.93 22.72 -12.58
CA ALA A 186 4.61 24.03 -12.05
C ALA A 186 4.40 25.03 -13.19
N ALA A 187 3.24 25.67 -13.26
CA ALA A 187 2.99 26.70 -14.29
C ALA A 187 3.95 27.90 -14.20
N ALA A 188 4.60 28.12 -13.04
CA ALA A 188 5.54 29.19 -12.81
C ALA A 188 6.71 28.72 -11.92
N GLY A 189 7.83 28.36 -12.54
CA GLY A 189 9.06 27.93 -11.86
C GLY A 189 9.22 26.42 -11.85
N THR A 190 10.06 25.92 -10.95
CA THR A 190 10.31 24.49 -10.73
C THR A 190 9.56 24.08 -9.45
N PRO A 191 8.89 22.91 -9.42
CA PRO A 191 8.36 22.34 -8.18
C PRO A 191 9.46 22.27 -7.09
N ALA A 192 9.09 22.49 -5.84
CA ALA A 192 10.06 22.48 -4.74
C ALA A 192 10.48 21.05 -4.35
N ASP A 193 11.73 20.91 -3.92
CA ASP A 193 12.27 19.65 -3.39
C ASP A 193 11.43 19.14 -2.21
N GLY A 194 11.21 17.83 -2.13
CA GLY A 194 10.49 17.18 -1.04
C GLY A 194 9.73 15.95 -1.49
N VAL A 195 8.68 15.62 -0.73
CA VAL A 195 7.85 14.43 -0.94
C VAL A 195 6.47 14.84 -1.42
N TYR A 196 6.07 14.32 -2.57
CA TYR A 196 4.74 14.51 -3.14
C TYR A 196 3.91 13.24 -2.96
N LEU A 197 2.62 13.41 -2.66
CA LEU A 197 1.73 12.31 -2.35
C LEU A 197 0.43 12.42 -3.16
N ILE A 198 0.07 11.33 -3.82
CA ILE A 198 -1.20 11.17 -4.54
C ILE A 198 -1.95 9.91 -4.10
N ALA A 199 -3.23 9.83 -4.48
CA ALA A 199 -4.02 8.61 -4.37
C ALA A 199 -4.72 8.27 -5.71
N PRO A 200 -4.05 7.55 -6.62
CA PRO A 200 -4.64 7.22 -7.91
C PRO A 200 -5.61 6.04 -7.86
N GLN A 201 -6.43 5.93 -8.90
CA GLN A 201 -7.20 4.74 -9.26
C GLN A 201 -6.81 4.27 -10.66
N ILE A 202 -6.64 2.96 -10.82
CA ILE A 202 -6.44 2.33 -12.12
C ILE A 202 -7.77 1.84 -12.67
N SER A 203 -7.98 2.09 -13.96
CA SER A 203 -9.15 1.62 -14.70
C SER A 203 -8.69 0.71 -15.85
N VAL A 204 -9.37 -0.41 -16.00
CA VAL A 204 -9.22 -1.33 -17.14
C VAL A 204 -10.59 -1.49 -17.79
N VAL A 205 -10.68 -1.26 -19.10
CA VAL A 205 -11.96 -1.33 -19.83
C VAL A 205 -12.63 -2.69 -19.62
N GLY A 206 -13.88 -2.67 -19.16
CA GLY A 206 -14.67 -3.88 -18.89
C GLY A 206 -14.66 -4.33 -17.42
N LEU A 207 -13.90 -3.66 -16.55
CA LEU A 207 -13.89 -3.87 -15.10
C LEU A 207 -14.34 -2.61 -14.36
N ALA A 208 -14.74 -2.77 -13.10
CA ALA A 208 -14.80 -1.64 -12.16
C ALA A 208 -13.38 -1.15 -11.84
N ALA A 209 -13.21 0.17 -11.68
CA ALA A 209 -11.93 0.76 -11.32
C ALA A 209 -11.43 0.27 -9.95
N SER A 210 -10.12 0.33 -9.74
CA SER A 210 -9.49 -0.05 -8.49
C SER A 210 -9.98 0.80 -7.31
N LYS A 211 -9.75 0.30 -6.09
CA LYS A 211 -9.71 1.21 -4.94
C LYS A 211 -8.53 2.16 -5.11
N PRO A 212 -8.59 3.37 -4.52
CA PRO A 212 -7.42 4.21 -4.43
C PRO A 212 -6.31 3.49 -3.65
N PHE A 213 -5.09 3.64 -4.11
CA PHE A 213 -3.85 3.31 -3.41
C PHE A 213 -2.99 4.57 -3.34
N TYR A 214 -1.90 4.57 -2.60
CA TYR A 214 -1.03 5.75 -2.45
C TYR A 214 0.24 5.61 -3.29
N MET A 215 0.74 6.75 -3.75
CA MET A 215 2.08 6.84 -4.32
C MET A 215 2.80 8.03 -3.71
N ALA A 216 4.00 7.79 -3.18
CA ALA A 216 4.94 8.82 -2.73
C ALA A 216 5.98 9.05 -3.82
N PHE A 217 6.30 10.32 -4.08
CA PHE A 217 7.31 10.72 -5.03
C PHE A 217 8.36 11.58 -4.34
N LEU A 218 9.61 11.17 -4.39
CA LEU A 218 10.75 12.02 -4.06
C LEU A 218 11.06 12.92 -5.25
N VAL A 219 11.18 14.22 -4.98
CA VAL A 219 11.59 15.24 -5.96
C VAL A 219 12.74 16.01 -5.34
N ASP A 220 13.84 16.15 -6.08
CA ASP A 220 14.99 16.93 -5.63
C ASP A 220 15.76 17.54 -6.80
N ALA A 221 16.16 18.79 -6.67
CA ALA A 221 16.96 19.47 -7.68
C ALA A 221 18.37 18.89 -7.86
N LEU A 222 18.84 18.02 -6.95
CA LEU A 222 20.11 17.30 -7.10
C LEU A 222 20.01 16.07 -8.03
N ILE A 223 18.80 15.69 -8.45
CA ILE A 223 18.56 14.52 -9.30
C ILE A 223 18.51 14.99 -10.74
N GLU A 224 19.67 15.03 -11.38
CA GLU A 224 19.80 15.57 -12.74
C GLU A 224 19.71 14.48 -13.81
N ASP A 225 20.06 13.23 -13.48
CA ASP A 225 20.04 12.10 -14.42
C ASP A 225 19.73 10.74 -13.76
N GLU A 226 19.94 9.66 -14.52
CA GLU A 226 19.71 8.28 -14.09
C GLU A 226 20.74 7.79 -13.08
N ASP A 227 21.99 8.23 -13.19
CA ASP A 227 23.05 7.83 -12.27
C ASP A 227 22.74 8.38 -10.87
N ASP A 228 22.21 9.61 -10.79
CA ASP A 228 21.75 10.21 -9.54
C ASP A 228 20.56 9.46 -8.93
N LEU A 229 19.61 8.99 -9.76
CA LEU A 229 18.47 8.16 -9.32
C LEU A 229 18.98 6.86 -8.69
N GLU A 230 19.81 6.10 -9.41
CA GLU A 230 20.36 4.83 -8.92
C GLU A 230 21.14 5.00 -7.60
N LEU A 231 21.88 6.10 -7.46
CA LEU A 231 22.62 6.39 -6.22
C LEU A 231 21.69 6.64 -5.03
N ILE A 232 20.56 7.31 -5.24
CA ILE A 232 19.58 7.56 -4.18
C ILE A 232 18.82 6.28 -3.85
N GLU A 233 18.36 5.53 -4.86
CA GLU A 233 17.68 4.25 -4.64
C GLU A 233 18.54 3.30 -3.82
N ALA A 234 19.82 3.13 -4.19
CA ALA A 234 20.74 2.29 -3.43
C ALA A 234 20.98 2.78 -1.99
N ALA A 235 20.93 4.10 -1.76
CA ALA A 235 21.08 4.67 -0.42
C ALA A 235 19.82 4.47 0.43
N LEU A 236 18.63 4.59 -0.16
CA LEU A 236 17.35 4.34 0.50
C LEU A 236 17.19 2.84 0.82
N GLU A 237 17.45 1.95 -0.13
CA GLU A 237 17.47 0.49 0.09
C GLU A 237 18.44 0.13 1.23
N GLY A 238 19.64 0.70 1.21
CA GLY A 238 20.61 0.51 2.30
C GLY A 238 20.08 0.97 3.66
N PHE A 239 19.33 2.07 3.72
CA PHE A 239 18.70 2.58 4.93
C PHE A 239 17.59 1.66 5.43
N GLU A 240 16.74 1.15 4.56
CA GLU A 240 15.71 0.14 4.87
C GLU A 240 16.34 -1.16 5.41
N GLU A 241 17.50 -1.56 4.86
CA GLU A 241 18.29 -2.70 5.34
C GLU A 241 19.05 -2.43 6.66
N GLY A 242 18.94 -1.22 7.21
CA GLY A 242 19.43 -0.85 8.53
C GLY A 242 20.71 0.00 8.53
N ALA A 243 21.08 0.61 7.41
CA ALA A 243 22.05 1.70 7.43
C ALA A 243 21.53 2.88 8.28
N PRO A 244 22.41 3.66 8.91
CA PRO A 244 22.00 4.71 9.84
C PRO A 244 21.48 5.99 9.16
N ASP A 245 21.78 6.17 7.87
CA ASP A 245 21.41 7.30 7.02
C ASP A 245 21.25 6.83 5.56
N ALA A 246 20.62 7.66 4.72
CA ALA A 246 20.55 7.48 3.27
C ALA A 246 21.39 8.57 2.59
N LEU A 247 22.67 8.63 2.95
CA LEU A 247 23.59 9.69 2.53
C LEU A 247 24.15 9.42 1.12
N VAL A 248 23.89 10.34 0.19
CA VAL A 248 24.41 10.33 -1.19
C VAL A 248 25.47 11.41 -1.38
N ASP A 249 26.54 11.10 -2.11
CA ASP A 249 27.59 12.04 -2.55
C ASP A 249 27.48 12.26 -4.06
N PHE A 250 27.02 13.45 -4.45
CA PHE A 250 26.88 13.88 -5.86
C PHE A 250 28.20 14.43 -6.43
N GLY A 251 29.31 14.27 -5.69
CA GLY A 251 30.61 14.80 -6.06
C GLY A 251 30.74 16.30 -5.79
N GLY A 252 31.94 16.83 -6.02
CA GLY A 252 32.22 18.27 -5.80
C GLY A 252 32.09 18.73 -4.33
N GLY A 253 31.94 17.80 -3.38
CA GLY A 253 31.67 18.08 -1.98
C GLY A 253 30.20 18.34 -1.67
N VAL A 254 29.28 17.96 -2.56
CA VAL A 254 27.83 18.03 -2.37
C VAL A 254 27.34 16.67 -1.90
N THR A 255 26.83 16.64 -0.67
CA THR A 255 26.23 15.44 -0.07
C THR A 255 24.85 15.77 0.47
N LYS A 256 23.89 14.84 0.38
CA LYS A 256 22.56 14.99 0.96
C LYS A 256 22.07 13.67 1.54
N ASP A 257 21.41 13.75 2.68
CA ASP A 257 20.77 12.63 3.33
C ASP A 257 19.29 12.60 2.94
N PHE A 258 18.85 11.50 2.35
CA PHE A 258 17.48 11.30 1.88
C PHE A 258 16.61 10.48 2.83
N ALA A 259 17.10 10.16 4.04
CA ALA A 259 16.33 9.36 5.02
C ALA A 259 14.97 10.00 5.39
N PHE A 260 14.81 11.32 5.20
CA PHE A 260 13.53 11.99 5.39
C PHE A 260 12.42 11.42 4.47
N TYR A 261 12.78 10.90 3.29
CA TYR A 261 11.81 10.31 2.37
C TYR A 261 11.13 9.10 3.01
N GLU A 262 11.92 8.20 3.60
CA GLU A 262 11.43 7.04 4.35
C GLU A 262 10.60 7.41 5.59
N GLU A 263 10.96 8.49 6.28
CA GLU A 263 10.11 9.01 7.36
C GLU A 263 8.71 9.41 6.84
N GLY A 264 8.64 9.97 5.63
CA GLY A 264 7.40 10.31 4.94
C GLY A 264 6.60 9.08 4.54
N VAL A 265 7.26 8.06 3.99
CA VAL A 265 6.69 6.77 3.59
C VAL A 265 6.11 6.05 4.81
N GLU A 266 6.89 5.85 5.87
CA GLU A 266 6.44 5.20 7.12
C GLU A 266 5.22 5.93 7.72
N TRP A 267 5.20 7.26 7.62
CA TRP A 267 4.07 8.06 8.05
C TRP A 267 2.81 7.78 7.21
N ILE A 268 2.93 7.71 5.88
CA ILE A 268 1.81 7.40 4.98
C ILE A 268 1.25 6.02 5.30
N GLU A 269 2.10 5.02 5.44
CA GLU A 269 1.67 3.66 5.81
C GLU A 269 0.90 3.65 7.12
N SER A 270 1.47 4.28 8.15
CA SER A 270 0.93 4.28 9.51
C SER A 270 -0.36 5.07 9.67
N ASN A 271 -0.61 6.07 8.82
CA ASN A 271 -1.73 7.00 8.97
C ASN A 271 -2.81 6.88 7.89
N LEU A 272 -2.45 6.44 6.68
CA LEU A 272 -3.34 6.43 5.51
C LEU A 272 -3.65 5.03 4.99
N VAL A 273 -2.69 4.11 5.01
CA VAL A 273 -2.86 2.73 4.46
C VAL A 273 -3.61 1.80 5.42
N VAL A 274 -3.83 2.21 6.67
CA VAL A 274 -4.45 1.38 7.72
C VAL A 274 -5.74 0.71 7.22
N PRO A 275 -5.84 -0.64 7.30
CA PRO A 275 -7.00 -1.38 6.81
C PRO A 275 -8.30 -0.85 7.39
N GLU A 276 -9.35 -0.75 6.56
CA GLU A 276 -10.62 -0.20 7.01
C GLU A 276 -11.08 -0.85 8.34
N PRO A 277 -11.55 -0.05 9.32
CA PRO A 277 -11.94 -0.53 10.65
C PRO A 277 -12.98 -1.68 10.63
N THR A 278 -13.71 -1.83 9.53
CA THR A 278 -14.68 -2.90 9.29
C THR A 278 -14.03 -4.29 9.28
N SER A 279 -12.80 -4.42 8.79
CA SER A 279 -12.02 -5.66 8.85
C SER A 279 -11.73 -6.07 10.31
N CYS A 280 -11.38 -5.10 11.14
CA CYS A 280 -11.18 -5.30 12.58
C CYS A 280 -12.49 -5.65 13.30
N ALA A 281 -13.60 -5.01 12.94
CA ALA A 281 -14.90 -5.26 13.55
C ALA A 281 -15.43 -6.68 13.22
N LEU A 282 -15.23 -7.16 11.99
CA LEU A 282 -15.64 -8.51 11.58
C LEU A 282 -14.83 -9.61 12.28
N ALA A 283 -13.52 -9.40 12.47
CA ALA A 283 -12.69 -10.31 13.26
C ALA A 283 -13.22 -10.45 14.70
N VAL A 284 -13.55 -9.33 15.35
CA VAL A 284 -14.10 -9.32 16.72
C VAL A 284 -15.46 -10.06 16.81
N ILE A 285 -16.34 -9.90 15.82
CA ILE A 285 -17.64 -10.58 15.79
C ILE A 285 -17.48 -12.09 15.55
N GLY A 286 -16.52 -12.50 14.70
CA GLY A 286 -16.18 -13.92 14.48
C GLY A 286 -15.76 -14.64 15.76
N PHE A 287 -14.89 -14.03 16.56
CA PHE A 287 -14.48 -14.60 17.85
C PHE A 287 -15.63 -14.67 18.88
N ALA A 288 -16.50 -13.65 18.90
CA ALA A 288 -17.66 -13.63 19.80
C ALA A 288 -18.66 -14.76 19.49
N THR A 289 -18.85 -15.10 18.21
CA THR A 289 -19.79 -16.15 17.78
C THR A 289 -19.23 -17.56 17.98
N ALA A 290 -17.93 -17.79 17.73
CA ALA A 290 -17.27 -19.08 18.00
C ALA A 290 -17.28 -19.45 19.50
N GLY A 291 -17.13 -18.46 20.39
CA GLY A 291 -17.23 -18.64 21.84
C GLY A 291 -18.65 -18.99 22.32
N ALA A 292 -19.69 -18.51 21.64
CA ALA A 292 -21.08 -18.76 22.00
C ALA A 292 -21.53 -20.20 21.65
N PHE A 293 -21.04 -20.77 20.55
CA PHE A 293 -21.40 -22.14 20.14
C PHE A 293 -20.80 -23.23 21.04
N ARG A 294 -19.59 -23.02 21.61
CA ARG A 294 -19.00 -23.99 22.55
C ARG A 294 -19.75 -24.14 23.87
N ARG A 295 -20.60 -23.17 24.26
CA ARG A 295 -21.37 -23.25 25.51
C ARG A 295 -22.67 -24.06 25.42
N ARG A 296 -23.09 -24.51 24.23
CA ARG A 296 -24.39 -25.19 24.04
C ARG A 296 -24.37 -26.71 24.03
N ILE A 297 -23.20 -27.36 24.17
CA ILE A 297 -23.11 -28.83 24.02
C ILE A 297 -23.12 -29.59 25.37
N THR A 298 -22.99 -28.93 26.52
CA THR A 298 -22.99 -29.61 27.84
C THR A 298 -24.29 -29.40 28.61
N SER A 299 -25.40 -29.96 28.12
CA SER A 299 -26.54 -30.29 28.98
C SER A 299 -27.40 -31.36 28.32
N ALA A 300 -26.89 -32.59 28.27
CA ALA A 300 -27.75 -33.75 28.10
C ALA A 300 -28.54 -33.96 29.41
N PRO A 301 -29.88 -34.00 29.38
CA PRO A 301 -30.65 -34.35 30.56
C PRO A 301 -30.42 -35.84 30.88
N GLY A 302 -29.93 -36.10 32.10
CA GLY A 302 -29.80 -37.46 32.63
C GLY A 302 -31.16 -38.13 32.70
N SER A 303 -31.39 -39.08 31.79
CA SER A 303 -32.51 -40.02 31.82
C SER A 303 -32.33 -40.97 33.00
N ALA A 304 -33.09 -40.75 34.07
CA ALA A 304 -33.22 -41.70 35.16
C ALA A 304 -34.24 -42.78 34.76
N ARG A 305 -33.72 -43.97 34.40
CA ARG A 305 -34.48 -45.22 34.28
C ARG A 305 -34.08 -46.17 35.42
N GLY A 306 -35.09 -46.80 36.03
CA GLY A 306 -34.99 -47.99 36.89
C GLY A 306 -35.18 -47.67 38.38
N SER A 307 -35.96 -48.40 39.18
CA SER A 307 -36.48 -49.77 39.04
C SER A 307 -37.71 -50.01 39.92
N VAL A 308 -38.40 -51.10 39.57
CA VAL A 308 -39.33 -51.99 40.33
C VAL A 308 -39.26 -51.88 41.85
#